data_AF-A0A5K1G1C7-F1
#
_entry.id   AF-A0A5K1G1C7-F1
#
_cell.length_a   1.000
_cell.length_b   1.000
_cell.length_c   1.000
_cell.angle_alpha   90.00
_cell.angle_beta   90.00
_cell.angle_gamma   90.00
#
_symmetry.space_group_name_H-M   'P 1'
#
loop_
_entity.id
_entity.type
_entity.pdbx_description
1 polymer ?
#
loop_
_entity_poly.entity_id
_entity_poly.type
_entity_poly.pdbx_seq_one_letter_code
_entity_poly.pdbx_strand_id
1 'polypeptide(L)'
;MGSGDSELVVLITGCTLGGIGHALAVAFASKGCRVVATSRSLNSMEALDRTNAGIFLEELDVSSPDSIDRAINSVMSRYGRIDVLVNNAGVHSVGPLAELPLESLQSTFDTNVF
;
A
#
# COMPACT_ATOMS: atom_id res chain seq x y z
N MET A 1 -15.49 -1.13 25.52
CA MET A 1 -14.39 -0.59 24.69
C MET A 1 -14.42 -1.36 23.39
N GLY A 2 -14.62 -0.66 22.27
CA GLY A 2 -15.25 -1.17 21.04
C GLY A 2 -14.48 -2.27 20.32
N SER A 3 -15.12 -3.42 20.15
CA SER A 3 -14.69 -4.60 19.42
C SER A 3 -15.11 -4.54 17.94
N GLY A 4 -14.87 -3.42 17.27
CA GLY A 4 -15.23 -3.22 15.85
C GLY A 4 -14.07 -3.36 14.88
N ASP A 5 -12.86 -2.93 15.27
CA ASP A 5 -11.72 -2.83 14.35
C ASP A 5 -10.90 -4.12 14.23
N SER A 6 -10.97 -5.02 15.21
CA SER A 6 -10.09 -6.20 15.32
C SER A 6 -10.36 -7.32 14.29
N GLU A 7 -11.17 -7.06 13.26
CA GLU A 7 -11.36 -7.96 12.11
C GLU A 7 -11.32 -7.25 10.75
N LEU A 8 -11.12 -5.92 10.72
CA LEU A 8 -11.12 -5.17 9.46
C LEU A 8 -9.96 -5.61 8.55
N VAL A 9 -10.26 -5.73 7.26
CA VAL A 9 -9.27 -5.96 6.21
C VAL A 9 -8.83 -4.61 5.64
N VAL A 10 -7.59 -4.24 5.92
CA VAL A 10 -7.01 -2.94 5.56
C VAL A 10 -5.99 -3.14 4.44
N LEU A 11 -6.28 -2.64 3.25
CA LEU A 11 -5.34 -2.60 2.13
C LEU A 11 -4.60 -1.25 2.12
N ILE A 12 -3.28 -1.28 2.21
CA ILE A 12 -2.43 -0.07 2.25
C ILE A 12 -1.44 -0.14 1.09
N THR A 13 -1.44 0.91 0.26
CA THR A 13 -0.47 1.04 -0.84
C THR A 13 0.77 1.81 -0.39
N GLY A 14 1.95 1.47 -0.92
CA GLY A 14 3.20 2.21 -0.63
C GLY A 14 3.79 1.94 0.76
N CYS A 15 3.91 0.68 1.17
CA CYS A 15 4.39 0.25 2.49
C CYS A 15 5.91 0.02 2.59
N THR A 16 6.71 0.67 1.73
CA THR A 16 8.17 0.55 1.77
C THR A 16 8.75 0.93 3.14
N LEU A 17 9.81 0.24 3.53
CA LEU A 17 10.50 0.35 4.81
C LEU A 17 10.74 1.82 5.23
N GLY A 18 10.34 2.16 6.45
CA GLY A 18 10.54 3.50 7.03
C GLY A 18 9.56 4.57 6.55
N GLY A 19 8.67 4.26 5.60
CA GLY A 19 7.64 5.18 5.11
C GLY A 19 6.38 5.25 5.97
N ILE A 20 5.48 6.18 5.62
CA ILE A 20 4.18 6.35 6.28
C ILE A 20 3.33 5.07 6.15
N GLY A 21 3.27 4.47 4.96
CA GLY A 21 2.54 3.21 4.74
C GLY A 21 3.06 2.06 5.59
N HIS A 22 4.38 1.99 5.84
CA HIS A 22 4.97 1.01 6.74
C HIS A 22 4.50 1.22 8.19
N ALA A 23 4.57 2.47 8.68
CA ALA A 23 4.11 2.80 10.03
C ALA A 23 2.61 2.54 10.22
N LEU A 24 1.79 2.84 9.20
CA LEU A 24 0.36 2.53 9.20
C LEU A 24 0.11 1.03 9.24
N ALA A 25 0.85 0.23 8.46
CA ALA A 25 0.71 -1.22 8.47
C ALA A 25 0.96 -1.81 9.86
N VAL A 26 2.02 -1.36 10.55
CA VAL A 26 2.32 -1.75 11.94
C VAL A 26 1.21 -1.29 12.90
N ALA A 27 0.71 -0.06 12.75
CA ALA A 27 -0.31 0.50 13.62
C ALA A 27 -1.69 -0.16 13.47
N PHE A 28 -2.10 -0.55 12.25
CA PHE A 28 -3.34 -1.30 12.04
C PHE A 28 -3.21 -2.74 12.55
N ALA A 29 -2.08 -3.40 12.29
CA ALA A 29 -1.83 -4.75 12.78
C ALA A 29 -1.82 -4.82 14.31
N SER A 30 -1.24 -3.82 15.00
CA SER A 30 -1.23 -3.77 16.48
C SER A 30 -2.62 -3.57 17.10
N LYS A 31 -3.62 -3.14 16.31
CA LYS A 31 -5.04 -3.07 16.70
C LYS A 31 -5.82 -4.36 16.40
N GLY A 32 -5.14 -5.38 15.87
CA GLY A 32 -5.73 -6.65 15.48
C GLY A 32 -6.35 -6.66 14.08
N CYS A 33 -6.14 -5.62 13.26
CA CYS A 33 -6.64 -5.62 11.88
C CYS A 33 -5.85 -6.62 11.03
N ARG A 34 -6.49 -7.15 9.97
CA ARG A 34 -5.83 -7.92 8.92
C ARG A 34 -5.29 -6.93 7.88
N VAL A 35 -3.98 -6.77 7.83
CA VAL A 35 -3.36 -5.77 6.96
C VAL A 35 -2.84 -6.43 5.69
N VAL A 36 -3.17 -5.86 4.54
CA VAL A 36 -2.49 -6.13 3.28
C VAL A 36 -1.59 -4.94 2.98
N ALA A 37 -0.29 -5.12 3.21
CA ALA A 37 0.72 -4.10 2.95
C ALA A 37 1.30 -4.32 1.56
N THR A 38 1.27 -3.28 0.72
CA THR A 38 1.71 -3.41 -0.66
C THR A 38 2.77 -2.41 -1.07
N SER A 39 3.61 -2.83 -2.00
CA SER A 39 4.57 -1.99 -2.71
C SER A 39 4.97 -2.68 -4.00
N ARG A 40 5.77 -2.02 -4.84
CA ARG A 40 6.24 -2.59 -6.11
C ARG A 40 7.22 -3.76 -5.96
N SER A 41 7.74 -4.01 -4.75
CA SER A 41 8.68 -5.10 -4.51
C SER A 41 8.57 -5.58 -3.06
N LEU A 42 8.39 -6.89 -2.87
CA LEU A 42 8.34 -7.50 -1.53
C LEU A 42 9.58 -7.20 -0.68
N ASN A 43 10.76 -7.13 -1.30
CA ASN A 43 12.02 -6.82 -0.61
C ASN A 43 12.00 -5.45 0.05
N SER A 44 11.24 -4.49 -0.49
CA SER A 44 11.11 -3.16 0.09
C SER A 44 10.30 -3.14 1.39
N MET A 45 9.62 -4.25 1.72
CA MET A 45 8.74 -4.42 2.88
C MET A 45 9.24 -5.49 3.86
N GLU A 46 10.45 -6.01 3.69
CA GLU A 46 10.96 -7.19 4.42
C GLU A 46 10.89 -7.11 5.96
N ALA A 47 10.91 -5.90 6.52
CA ALA A 47 10.81 -5.73 7.98
C ALA A 47 9.39 -5.92 8.52
N LEU A 48 8.36 -5.79 7.67
CA LEU A 48 6.96 -6.05 8.05
C LEU A 48 6.68 -7.54 8.22
N ASP A 49 7.35 -8.39 7.43
CA ASP A 49 7.19 -9.85 7.49
C ASP A 49 7.64 -10.43 8.84
N ARG A 50 8.70 -9.84 9.42
CA ARG A 50 9.34 -10.36 10.65
C ARG A 50 8.66 -9.90 11.94
N THR A 51 7.76 -8.93 11.88
CA THR A 51 7.39 -8.14 13.07
C THR A 51 6.00 -8.40 13.60
N ASN A 52 5.01 -8.81 12.78
CA ASN A 52 3.62 -8.89 13.25
C ASN A 52 2.82 -10.04 12.64
N ALA A 53 2.17 -10.82 13.50
CA ALA A 53 1.07 -11.69 13.09
C ALA A 53 -0.09 -10.83 12.57
N GLY A 54 -0.51 -11.02 11.31
CA GLY A 54 -1.65 -10.31 10.73
C GLY A 54 -1.33 -9.37 9.56
N ILE A 55 -0.05 -9.22 9.19
CA ILE A 55 0.35 -8.52 7.96
C ILE A 55 0.57 -9.55 6.84
N PHE A 56 -0.06 -9.30 5.70
CA PHE A 56 0.14 -10.01 4.45
C PHE A 56 0.80 -9.08 3.44
N LEU A 57 1.94 -9.49 2.88
CA LEU A 57 2.67 -8.71 1.89
C LEU A 57 2.23 -9.11 0.49
N GLU A 58 1.92 -8.12 -0.35
CA GLU A 58 1.52 -8.32 -1.74
C GLU A 58 2.21 -7.28 -2.64
N GLU A 59 2.59 -7.68 -3.85
CA GLU A 59 3.15 -6.73 -4.82
C GLU A 59 2.03 -5.92 -5.48
N LEU A 60 2.21 -4.61 -5.54
CA LEU A 60 1.30 -3.70 -6.23
C LEU A 60 2.07 -2.53 -6.83
N ASP A 61 1.94 -2.41 -8.14
CA ASP A 61 2.16 -1.15 -8.86
C ASP A 61 0.81 -0.46 -9.13
N VAL A 62 0.60 0.70 -8.51
CA VAL A 62 -0.69 1.42 -8.58
C VAL A 62 -0.95 2.04 -9.95
N SER A 63 0.09 2.20 -10.79
CA SER A 63 -0.09 2.66 -12.18
C SER A 63 -0.34 1.52 -13.17
N SER A 64 -0.40 0.26 -12.72
CA SER A 64 -0.57 -0.92 -13.58
C SER A 64 -1.92 -1.60 -13.30
N PRO A 65 -2.88 -1.54 -14.24
CA PRO A 65 -4.18 -2.22 -14.10
C PRO A 65 -4.04 -3.72 -13.80
N ASP A 66 -3.15 -4.41 -14.52
CA ASP A 66 -2.90 -5.84 -14.30
C ASP A 66 -2.33 -6.11 -12.89
N SER A 67 -1.49 -5.21 -12.37
CA SER A 67 -0.97 -5.35 -11.01
C SER A 67 -2.05 -5.11 -9.96
N ILE A 68 -2.94 -4.14 -10.19
CA ILE A 68 -4.09 -3.86 -9.33
C ILE A 68 -5.00 -5.10 -9.29
N ASP A 69 -5.37 -5.65 -10.45
CA ASP A 69 -6.26 -6.81 -10.54
C ASP A 69 -5.68 -8.02 -9.81
N ARG A 70 -4.38 -8.29 -9.95
CA ARG A 70 -3.71 -9.37 -9.21
C ARG A 70 -3.76 -9.16 -7.70
N ALA A 71 -3.42 -7.96 -7.22
CA ALA A 71 -3.41 -7.67 -5.79
C ALA A 71 -4.81 -7.75 -5.18
N ILE A 72 -5.82 -7.19 -5.87
CA ILE A 72 -7.22 -7.27 -5.42
C ILE A 72 -7.70 -8.72 -5.40
N ASN A 73 -7.43 -9.50 -6.45
CA ASN A 73 -7.79 -10.93 -6.46
C ASN A 73 -7.12 -11.71 -5.34
N SER A 74 -5.87 -11.41 -5.00
CA SER A 74 -5.15 -12.01 -3.86
C SER A 74 -5.86 -11.68 -2.54
N VAL A 75 -6.20 -10.39 -2.32
CA VAL A 75 -6.91 -9.95 -1.11
C VAL A 75 -8.30 -10.59 -1.01
N MET A 76 -9.06 -10.61 -2.09
CA MET A 76 -10.40 -11.19 -2.13
C MET A 76 -10.37 -12.72 -1.94
N SER A 77 -9.40 -13.41 -2.53
CA SER A 77 -9.24 -14.86 -2.33
C SER A 77 -8.87 -15.20 -0.89
N ARG A 78 -8.08 -14.35 -0.23
CA ARG A 78 -7.59 -14.59 1.13
C ARG A 78 -8.58 -14.19 2.22
N TYR A 79 -9.26 -13.06 2.03
CA TYR A 79 -10.09 -12.46 3.09
C TYR A 79 -11.55 -12.20 2.68
N GLY A 80 -11.89 -12.32 1.40
CA GLY A 80 -13.25 -12.16 0.89
C GLY A 80 -13.80 -10.72 0.89
N ARG A 81 -13.03 -9.75 1.38
CA ARG A 81 -13.45 -8.34 1.52
C ARG A 81 -12.25 -7.40 1.64
N ILE A 82 -12.50 -6.12 1.41
CA ILE A 82 -11.65 -4.98 1.78
C ILE A 82 -12.54 -3.99 2.51
N ASP A 83 -12.18 -3.64 3.74
CA ASP A 83 -12.96 -2.71 4.57
C ASP A 83 -12.41 -1.30 4.54
N VAL A 84 -11.09 -1.19 4.44
CA VAL A 84 -10.37 0.07 4.40
C VAL A 84 -9.35 0.00 3.29
N LEU A 85 -9.35 1.01 2.42
CA LEU A 85 -8.31 1.26 1.44
C LEU A 85 -7.57 2.54 1.82
N VAL A 86 -6.25 2.43 1.94
CA VAL A 86 -5.36 3.56 2.15
C VAL A 86 -4.51 3.77 0.90
N ASN A 87 -4.92 4.74 0.07
CA ASN A 87 -4.15 5.19 -1.09
C ASN A 87 -2.96 6.04 -0.63
N ASN A 88 -1.88 5.38 -0.20
CA ASN A 88 -0.68 6.03 0.33
C ASN A 88 0.52 5.97 -0.63
N ALA A 89 0.53 5.07 -1.62
CA ALA A 89 1.57 5.07 -2.65
C ALA A 89 1.64 6.46 -3.31
N GLY A 90 2.85 6.99 -3.40
CA GLY A 90 3.07 8.31 -3.97
C GLY A 90 4.54 8.52 -4.30
N VAL A 91 4.77 9.28 -5.37
CA VAL A 91 6.09 9.75 -5.78
C VAL A 91 6.10 11.26 -5.93
N HIS A 92 7.29 11.84 -5.94
CA HIS A 92 7.46 13.28 -6.06
C HIS A 92 8.23 13.61 -7.35
N SER A 93 7.81 14.69 -8.00
CA SER A 93 8.61 15.40 -8.99
C SER A 93 8.78 16.83 -8.47
N VAL A 94 10.02 17.21 -8.17
CA VAL A 94 10.34 18.46 -7.47
C VAL A 94 11.29 19.28 -8.31
N GLY A 95 10.88 20.50 -8.64
CA GLY A 95 11.67 21.45 -9.42
C GLY A 95 10.82 22.62 -9.89
N PRO A 96 11.43 23.67 -10.48
CA PRO A 96 10.68 24.72 -11.17
C PRO A 96 9.81 24.09 -12.26
N LEU A 97 8.53 24.46 -12.33
CA LEU A 97 7.58 23.84 -13.26
C LEU A 97 8.07 23.89 -14.72
N ALA A 98 8.74 24.97 -15.12
CA ALA A 98 9.27 25.15 -16.47
C ALA A 98 10.48 24.26 -16.80
N GLU A 99 11.13 23.67 -15.80
CA GLU A 99 12.34 22.85 -15.92
C GLU A 99 12.07 21.36 -15.69
N LEU A 100 10.86 20.99 -15.25
CA LEU A 100 10.50 19.60 -15.02
C LEU A 100 10.32 18.85 -16.35
N PRO A 101 10.99 17.69 -16.54
CA PRO A 101 10.71 16.82 -17.67
C PRO A 101 9.24 16.40 -17.66
N LEU A 102 8.59 16.47 -18.83
CA LEU A 102 7.19 16.08 -18.96
C LEU A 102 6.95 14.63 -18.51
N GLU A 103 7.89 13.74 -18.80
CA GLU A 103 7.86 12.33 -18.38
C GLU A 103 7.83 12.18 -16.85
N SER A 104 8.55 13.02 -16.11
CA SER A 104 8.54 13.01 -14.64
C SER A 104 7.22 13.51 -14.06
N LEU A 105 6.62 14.52 -14.70
CA LEU A 105 5.27 14.99 -14.35
C LEU A 105 4.23 13.91 -14.61
N GLN A 106 4.27 13.29 -15.79
CA GLN A 106 3.33 12.23 -16.18
C GLN A 106 3.42 11.04 -15.22
N SER A 107 4.64 10.53 -14.96
CA SER A 107 4.84 9.43 -14.01
C SER A 107 4.33 9.74 -12.60
N THR A 108 4.44 11.01 -12.16
CA THR A 108 3.90 11.44 -10.87
C THR A 108 2.38 11.40 -10.84
N PHE A 109 1.72 11.85 -11.91
CA PHE A 109 0.26 11.80 -12.03
C PHE A 109 -0.25 10.36 -12.17
N ASP A 110 0.44 9.53 -12.96
CA ASP A 110 0.12 8.12 -13.15
C ASP A 110 0.19 7.33 -11.84
N THR A 111 1.04 7.74 -10.88
CA THR A 111 1.11 7.09 -9.56
C THR A 111 0.14 7.69 -8.54
N ASN A 112 -0.01 9.02 -8.55
CA ASN A 112 -0.67 9.73 -7.45
C ASN A 112 -2.14 10.05 -7.72
N VAL A 113 -2.62 9.93 -8.96
CA VAL A 113 -3.93 10.45 -9.39
C VAL A 113 -4.73 9.47 -10.24
N PHE A 114 -4.14 8.97 -11.33
CA PHE A 114 -4.84 8.11 -12.30
C PHE A 114 -4.92 6.66 -11.82
#